data_AF-A0A315REK2-F1
#
_entry.id   AF-A0A315REK2-F1
#
_cell.length_a   1.000
_cell.length_b   1.000
_cell.length_c   1.000
_cell.angle_alpha   90.00
_cell.angle_beta   90.00
_cell.angle_gamma   90.00
#
_symmetry.space_group_name_H-M   'P 1'
#
loop_
_entity.id
_entity.type
_entity.pdbx_description
1 polymer ?
#
loop_
_entity_poly.entity_id
_entity_poly.type
_entity_poly.pdbx_seq_one_letter_code
_entity_poly.pdbx_strand_id
1 'polypeptide(L)' 'MEKTIIKIERLILKSLDEKDAAEVLAYYQRNKEFLNEWEASKDEEYFTLNYQIRDI' A
#
# COMPACT_ATOMS: atom_id res chain seq x y z
N MET A 1 14.23 14.65 -2.39
CA MET A 1 13.86 14.92 -0.99
C MET A 1 14.28 13.72 -0.15
N GLU A 2 14.92 13.93 0.99
CA GLU A 2 15.19 12.81 1.91
C GLU A 2 13.85 12.29 2.47
N LYS A 3 13.65 10.97 2.38
CA LYS A 3 12.45 10.33 2.92
C LYS A 3 12.52 10.34 4.44
N THR A 4 11.51 10.93 5.07
CA THR A 4 11.38 10.90 6.54
C THR A 4 11.00 9.48 6.97
N ILE A 5 11.81 8.89 7.86
CA ILE A 5 11.53 7.58 8.45
C ILE A 5 11.47 7.75 9.97
N ILE A 6 10.34 7.40 10.57
CA ILE A 6 10.14 7.39 12.02
C ILE A 6 10.13 5.93 12.47
N LYS A 7 10.92 5.60 13.50
CA LYS A 7 11.04 4.25 14.03
C LYS A 7 10.70 4.24 15.52
N ILE A 8 9.87 3.29 15.92
CA ILE A 8 9.68 2.87 17.31
C ILE A 8 10.05 1.39 17.43
N GLU A 9 10.01 0.83 18.64
CA GLU A 9 10.50 -0.53 18.94
C GLU A 9 9.95 -1.62 18.00
N ARG A 10 8.68 -1.51 17.58
CA ARG A 10 8.00 -2.54 16.76
C ARG A 10 7.40 -2.02 15.44
N LEU A 11 7.66 -0.76 15.08
CA LEU A 11 7.01 -0.14 13.92
C LEU A 11 7.93 0.86 13.23
N ILE A 12 7.86 0.86 11.90
CA ILE A 12 8.54 1.82 11.02
C ILE A 12 7.47 2.54 10.22
N LEU A 13 7.44 3.87 10.32
CA LEU A 13 6.65 4.73 9.47
C LEU A 13 7.59 5.38 8.44
N LYS A 14 7.30 5.20 7.15
CA LYS A 14 8.08 5.75 6.04
C LYS A 14 7.16 6.23 4.93
N SER A 15 7.61 7.19 4.13
CA SER A 15 7.01 7.49 2.84
C SER A 15 7.29 6.35 1.86
N LEU A 16 6.25 5.88 1.18
CA LEU A 16 6.36 4.85 0.15
C LEU A 16 7.02 5.42 -1.12
N ASP A 17 7.65 4.58 -1.94
CA ASP A 17 7.97 4.86 -3.35
C ASP A 17 7.58 3.66 -4.21
N GLU A 18 7.76 3.78 -5.53
CA GLU A 18 7.48 2.74 -6.52
C GLU A 18 8.04 1.35 -6.15
N LYS A 19 9.14 1.27 -5.38
CA LYS A 19 9.73 -0.02 -4.96
C LYS A 19 8.89 -0.73 -3.91
N ASP A 20 8.05 0.00 -3.19
CA ASP A 20 7.13 -0.52 -2.18
C ASP A 20 5.79 -0.99 -2.78
N ALA A 21 5.49 -0.65 -4.04
CA ALA A 21 4.21 -0.93 -4.70
C ALA A 21 3.81 -2.42 -4.68
N ALA A 22 4.78 -3.33 -4.82
CA ALA A 22 4.51 -4.76 -4.77
C ALA A 22 4.08 -5.23 -3.35
N GLU A 23 4.66 -4.66 -2.30
CA GLU A 23 4.31 -4.99 -0.92
C GLU A 23 2.93 -4.43 -0.54
N VAL A 24 2.64 -3.21 -1.00
CA VAL A 24 1.32 -2.57 -0.85
C VAL A 24 0.24 -3.38 -1.57
N LEU A 25 0.49 -3.79 -2.82
CA LEU A 25 -0.43 -4.64 -3.56
C LEU A 25 -0.71 -5.95 -2.82
N ALA A 26 0.34 -6.63 -2.36
CA ALA A 26 0.21 -7.88 -1.62
C ALA A 26 -0.56 -7.71 -0.30
N TYR A 27 -0.41 -6.57 0.37
CA TYR A 27 -1.21 -6.23 1.55
C TYR A 27 -2.70 -6.12 1.20
N TYR A 28 -3.07 -5.37 0.18
CA TYR A 28 -4.48 -5.23 -0.21
C TYR A 28 -5.08 -6.53 -0.71
N GLN A 29 -4.35 -7.33 -1.50
CA GLN A 29 -4.84 -8.62 -1.98
C GLN A 29 -5.10 -9.60 -0.82
N ARG A 30 -4.18 -9.69 0.15
CA ARG A 30 -4.33 -10.57 1.31
C ARG A 30 -5.50 -10.19 2.21
N ASN A 31 -5.83 -8.90 2.27
CA ASN A 31 -6.86 -8.37 3.16
C ASN A 31 -8.14 -7.92 2.42
N LYS A 32 -8.29 -8.25 1.13
CA LYS A 32 -9.37 -7.72 0.27
C LYS A 32 -10.75 -7.93 0.91
N GLU A 33 -11.05 -9.14 1.37
CA GLU A 33 -12.33 -9.45 2.01
C GLU A 33 -12.56 -8.65 3.29
N PHE A 34 -11.54 -8.58 4.15
CA PHE A 34 -11.62 -7.84 5.41
C PHE A 34 -11.82 -6.33 5.19
N LEU A 35 -11.09 -5.72 4.24
CA LEU A 35 -11.13 -4.27 4.01
C LEU A 35 -12.38 -3.82 3.25
N ASN A 36 -12.99 -4.68 2.44
CA ASN A 36 -14.16 -4.35 1.63
C ASN A 36 -15.37 -3.87 2.45
N GLU A 37 -15.50 -4.28 3.71
CA GLU A 37 -16.58 -3.82 4.60
C GLU A 37 -16.38 -2.38 5.11
N TRP A 38 -15.14 -1.92 5.14
CA TRP A 38 -14.74 -0.67 5.82
C TRP A 38 -14.31 0.42 4.85
N GLU A 39 -13.88 0.06 3.64
CA GLU A 39 -13.36 0.99 2.65
C GLU A 39 -14.32 1.21 1.49
N ALA A 40 -14.13 2.33 0.77
CA ALA A 40 -14.79 2.54 -0.50
C ALA A 40 -14.41 1.43 -1.50
N SER A 41 -15.41 1.00 -2.29
CA SER A 41 -15.22 0.03 -3.35
C SER A 41 -14.13 0.49 -4.32
N LYS A 42 -13.26 -0.44 -4.70
CA LYS A 42 -12.14 -0.20 -5.61
C LYS A 42 -12.33 -1.02 -6.87
N ASP A 43 -12.02 -0.42 -8.01
CA ASP A 43 -12.04 -1.12 -9.29
C ASP A 43 -10.92 -2.16 -9.36
N GLU A 44 -11.08 -3.18 -10.21
CA GLU A 44 -10.06 -4.24 -10.35
C GLU A 44 -8.69 -3.72 -10.80
N GLU A 45 -8.62 -2.56 -11.49
CA GLU A 45 -7.36 -1.89 -11.82
C GLU A 45 -6.54 -1.56 -10.56
N TYR A 46 -7.20 -1.24 -9.45
CA TYR A 46 -6.54 -0.93 -8.17
C TYR A 46 -5.64 -2.08 -7.70
N PHE A 47 -6.04 -3.32 -7.96
CA PHE A 47 -5.32 -4.52 -7.54
C PHE A 47 -4.27 -4.96 -8.57
N THR A 48 -3.71 -4.01 -9.32
CA THR A 48 -2.62 -4.24 -10.27
C THR A 48 -1.35 -3.51 -9.83
N LEU A 49 -0.19 -4.08 -10.16
CA LEU A 49 1.10 -3.47 -9.83
C LEU A 49 1.26 -2.10 -10.52
N ASN A 50 0.77 -1.98 -11.76
CA ASN A 50 0.84 -0.73 -12.52
C ASN A 50 0.08 0.40 -11.83
N TYR A 51 -1.10 0.11 -11.28
CA TYR A 51 -1.86 1.10 -10.51
C TYR A 51 -1.08 1.54 -9.27
N GLN A 52 -0.57 0.58 -8.50
CA GLN A 52 0.14 0.87 -7.25
C GLN A 52 1.45 1.64 -7.47
N ILE A 53 2.15 1.39 -8.59
CA ILE A 53 3.32 2.20 -9.00
C ILE A 53 2.91 3.63 -9.34
N ARG A 54 1.76 3.83 -9.99
CA ARG A 54 1.27 5.18 -10.35
C ARG A 54 0.81 5.99 -9.15
N ASP A 55 0.25 5.32 -8.14
CA ASP A 55 -0.37 5.95 -6.97
C ASP A 55 0.65 6.39 -5.89
N ILE A 56 1.78 5.70 -5.81
CA ILE A 56 2.83 5.90 -4.80
C ILE A 56 3.92 6.86 -5.29
#